data_AF-A0A8T7BM11-F1
#
_entry.id   AF-A0A8T7BM11-F1
#
_cell.length_a   1.000
_cell.length_b   1.000
_cell.length_c   1.000
_cell.angle_alpha   90.00
_cell.angle_beta   90.00
_cell.angle_gamma   90.00
#
_symmetry.space_group_name_H-M   'P 1'
#
loop_
_entity.id
_entity.type
_entity.pdbx_description
1 polymer ?
#
loop_
_entity_poly.entity_id
_entity_poly.type
_entity_poly.pdbx_seq_one_letter_code
_entity_poly.pdbx_strand_id
1 'polypeptide(L)'
;VDAYFLFENHPALVEACDVLLINCYPFWECCEAPYALAHMQQMYARAVQVSSGKKVVISETGWPAVGSPYGGAVPSVDHAIEYFIDTFTWANEAGIEVFYFSSFDETWKVGAEGDVGAHWGLWDAEGKFKYD
;
A
#
# COMPACT_ATOMS: atom_id res chain seq x y z
N VAL A 1 -8.66 -4.80 3.26
CA VAL A 1 -7.24 -4.52 3.56
C VAL A 1 -7.06 -3.03 3.76
N ASP A 2 -7.64 -2.20 2.89
CA ASP A 2 -7.64 -0.74 3.05
C ASP A 2 -8.39 -0.24 4.28
N ALA A 3 -7.81 0.79 4.92
CA ALA A 3 -8.35 1.38 6.14
C ALA A 3 -8.39 2.92 6.12
N TYR A 4 -7.81 3.58 5.10
CA TYR A 4 -7.67 5.03 5.06
C TYR A 4 -9.00 5.80 5.25
N PHE A 5 -10.10 5.31 4.66
CA PHE A 5 -11.40 5.97 4.70
C PHE A 5 -12.17 5.75 6.02
N LEU A 6 -11.74 4.81 6.87
CA LEU A 6 -12.44 4.51 8.12
C LEU A 6 -12.43 5.71 9.08
N PHE A 7 -11.38 6.53 9.04
CA PHE A 7 -11.29 7.75 9.84
C PHE A 7 -12.35 8.79 9.48
N GLU A 8 -12.83 8.83 8.22
CA GLU A 8 -13.93 9.70 7.81
C GLU A 8 -15.25 9.29 8.46
N ASN A 9 -15.47 7.97 8.58
CA ASN A 9 -16.70 7.40 9.12
C ASN A 9 -16.71 7.36 10.65
N HIS A 10 -15.55 7.51 11.29
CA HIS A 10 -15.37 7.34 12.73
C HIS A 10 -14.59 8.53 13.34
N PRO A 11 -15.16 9.74 13.41
CA PRO A 11 -14.45 10.92 13.92
C PRO A 11 -14.00 10.78 15.38
N ALA A 12 -14.74 10.03 16.21
CA ALA A 12 -14.32 9.74 17.58
C ALA A 12 -12.99 8.95 17.65
N LEU A 13 -12.68 8.14 16.63
CA LEU A 13 -11.39 7.44 16.52
C LEU A 13 -10.28 8.45 16.21
N VAL A 14 -10.51 9.37 15.28
CA VAL A 14 -9.56 10.46 14.98
C VAL A 14 -9.24 11.23 16.24
N GLU A 15 -10.25 11.63 17.02
CA GLU A 15 -10.04 12.40 18.25
C GLU A 15 -9.26 11.63 19.31
N ALA A 16 -9.47 10.32 19.43
CA ALA A 16 -8.80 9.46 20.39
C ALA A 16 -7.34 9.10 20.03
N CYS A 17 -6.95 9.19 18.76
CA CYS A 17 -5.61 8.83 18.28
C CYS A 17 -4.65 10.04 18.26
N ASP A 18 -3.35 9.80 18.47
CA ASP A 18 -2.30 10.82 18.27
C ASP A 18 -1.80 10.90 16.83
N VAL A 19 -1.83 9.76 16.13
CA VAL A 19 -1.36 9.57 14.75
C VAL A 19 -2.36 8.68 14.02
N LEU A 20 -2.63 8.99 12.76
CA LEU A 20 -3.45 8.15 11.88
C LEU A 20 -2.54 7.26 11.05
N LEU A 21 -2.62 5.95 11.29
CA LEU A 21 -1.95 4.93 10.49
C LEU A 21 -2.95 4.43 9.44
N ILE A 22 -2.65 4.62 8.16
CA ILE A 22 -3.55 4.25 7.07
C ILE A 22 -2.94 3.17 6.18
N ASN A 23 -3.75 2.17 5.84
CA ASN A 23 -3.42 1.19 4.82
C ASN A 23 -4.02 1.67 3.49
N CYS A 24 -3.17 1.73 2.46
CA CYS A 24 -3.47 2.26 1.13
C CYS A 24 -2.96 1.30 0.05
N TYR A 25 -3.83 0.44 -0.48
CA TYR A 25 -3.50 -0.53 -1.52
C TYR A 25 -4.35 -0.29 -2.77
N PRO A 26 -3.84 0.46 -3.76
CA PRO A 26 -4.51 0.60 -5.05
C PRO A 26 -4.84 -0.73 -5.71
N PHE A 27 -3.99 -1.75 -5.50
CA PHE A 27 -4.21 -3.11 -5.99
C PHE A 27 -5.57 -3.68 -5.56
N TRP A 28 -5.92 -3.55 -4.28
CA TRP A 28 -7.17 -4.08 -3.72
C TRP A 28 -8.40 -3.26 -4.09
N GLU A 29 -8.23 -2.05 -4.63
CA GLU A 29 -9.30 -1.23 -5.19
C GLU A 29 -9.41 -1.35 -6.73
N CYS A 30 -8.84 -2.42 -7.31
CA CYS A 30 -8.90 -2.71 -8.75
C CYS A 30 -8.22 -1.65 -9.64
N CYS A 31 -7.36 -0.80 -9.07
CA CYS A 31 -6.69 0.27 -9.79
C CYS A 31 -5.66 -0.29 -10.76
N GLU A 32 -5.65 0.16 -12.02
CA GLU A 32 -4.59 -0.22 -12.97
C GLU A 32 -3.25 0.40 -12.56
N ALA A 33 -2.15 -0.34 -12.79
CA ALA A 33 -0.81 0.07 -12.34
C ALA A 33 -0.40 1.51 -12.74
N PRO A 34 -0.67 2.00 -13.97
CA PRO A 34 -0.30 3.37 -14.36
C PRO A 34 -0.99 4.47 -13.54
N TYR A 35 -2.05 4.15 -12.81
CA TYR A 35 -2.81 5.10 -11.99
C TYR A 35 -2.61 4.87 -10.48
N ALA A 36 -1.86 3.84 -10.09
CA ALA A 36 -1.76 3.40 -8.69
C ALA A 36 -1.19 4.48 -7.77
N LEU A 37 -0.13 5.19 -8.18
CA LEU A 37 0.43 6.29 -7.37
C LEU A 37 -0.59 7.41 -7.16
N ALA A 38 -1.24 7.87 -8.24
CA ALA A 38 -2.24 8.92 -8.17
C ALA A 38 -3.43 8.51 -7.28
N HIS A 39 -3.82 7.24 -7.32
CA HIS A 39 -4.88 6.71 -6.47
C HIS A 39 -4.45 6.67 -5.00
N MET A 40 -3.24 6.22 -4.69
CA MET A 40 -2.69 6.26 -3.33
C MET A 40 -2.60 7.69 -2.78
N GLN A 41 -2.23 8.67 -3.61
CA GLN A 41 -2.22 10.09 -3.24
C GLN A 41 -3.63 10.58 -2.84
N GLN A 42 -4.67 10.15 -3.55
CA GLN A 42 -6.05 10.47 -3.20
C GLN A 42 -6.48 9.82 -1.88
N MET A 43 -6.10 8.55 -1.65
CA MET A 43 -6.35 7.87 -0.36
C MET A 43 -5.70 8.62 0.81
N TYR A 44 -4.45 9.02 0.65
CA TYR A 44 -3.72 9.79 1.66
C TYR A 44 -4.37 11.16 1.90
N ALA A 45 -4.73 11.89 0.84
CA ALA A 45 -5.37 13.20 0.94
C ALA A 45 -6.71 13.14 1.70
N ARG A 46 -7.49 12.07 1.48
CA ARG A 46 -8.73 11.81 2.21
C ARG A 46 -8.51 11.66 3.71
N ALA A 47 -7.52 10.88 4.11
CA ALA A 47 -7.16 10.72 5.52
C ALA A 47 -6.65 12.03 6.15
N VAL A 48 -5.83 12.81 5.43
CA VAL A 48 -5.35 14.13 5.87
C VAL A 48 -6.50 15.11 6.08
N GLN A 49 -7.51 15.10 5.20
CA GLN A 49 -8.65 16.01 5.28
C GLN A 49 -9.42 15.85 6.61
N VAL A 50 -9.45 14.65 7.17
CA VAL A 50 -10.13 14.33 8.43
C VAL A 50 -9.19 14.18 9.62
N SER A 51 -7.89 14.43 9.47
CA SER A 51 -6.91 14.16 10.54
C SER A 51 -6.94 15.16 11.69
N SER A 52 -7.70 16.26 11.58
CA SER A 52 -7.67 17.37 12.54
C SER A 52 -6.26 17.93 12.75
N GLY A 53 -5.42 17.92 11.70
CA GLY A 53 -4.02 18.39 11.74
C GLY A 53 -3.05 17.40 12.40
N LYS A 54 -3.52 16.21 12.81
CA LYS A 54 -2.68 15.14 13.35
C LYS A 54 -1.86 14.51 12.23
N LYS A 55 -0.73 13.91 12.61
CA LYS A 55 0.17 13.22 11.69
C LYS A 55 -0.54 12.04 11.04
N VAL A 56 -0.33 11.89 9.73
CA VAL A 56 -0.82 10.74 8.95
C VAL A 56 0.40 9.99 8.42
N VAL A 57 0.41 8.67 8.58
CA VAL A 57 1.47 7.76 8.12
C VAL A 57 0.82 6.68 7.27
N ILE A 58 1.41 6.38 6.11
CA ILE A 58 0.99 5.23 5.33
C ILE A 58 1.61 3.99 6.00
N SER A 59 0.82 3.26 6.77
CA SER A 59 1.27 2.10 7.54
C SER A 59 1.41 0.84 6.71
N GLU A 60 0.70 0.77 5.58
CA GLU A 60 0.87 -0.30 4.62
C GLU A 60 0.51 0.17 3.21
N THR A 61 1.34 -0.21 2.25
CA THR A 61 1.07 -0.14 0.83
C THR A 61 2.01 -1.09 0.10
N GLY A 62 1.63 -1.58 -1.07
CA GLY A 62 2.49 -2.46 -1.86
C GLY A 62 1.83 -2.87 -3.17
N TRP A 63 2.56 -3.66 -3.95
CA TRP A 63 2.04 -4.26 -5.17
C TRP A 63 2.64 -5.66 -5.37
N PRO A 64 1.82 -6.70 -5.63
CA PRO A 64 2.32 -8.06 -5.78
C PRO A 64 3.05 -8.24 -7.12
N ALA A 65 4.16 -8.97 -7.10
CA ALA A 65 4.93 -9.26 -8.31
C ALA A 65 4.32 -10.39 -9.17
N VAL A 66 3.55 -11.29 -8.54
CA VAL A 66 3.00 -12.51 -9.15
C VAL A 66 1.60 -12.78 -8.60
N GLY A 67 0.74 -13.37 -9.43
CA GLY A 67 -0.57 -13.89 -9.06
C GLY A 67 -1.65 -13.43 -10.02
N SER A 68 -2.91 -13.64 -9.63
CA SER A 68 -4.07 -13.34 -10.46
C SER A 68 -4.40 -11.85 -10.43
N PRO A 69 -4.90 -11.27 -11.55
CA PRO A 69 -5.45 -9.92 -11.56
C PRO A 69 -6.61 -9.75 -10.58
N TYR A 70 -6.70 -8.58 -9.97
CA TYR A 70 -7.85 -8.14 -9.18
C TYR A 70 -8.52 -6.96 -9.89
N GLY A 71 -9.54 -7.25 -10.70
CA GLY A 71 -10.13 -6.25 -11.59
C GLY A 71 -9.10 -5.72 -12.61
N GLY A 72 -8.89 -4.40 -12.63
CA GLY A 72 -7.86 -3.75 -13.47
C GLY A 72 -6.44 -3.84 -12.91
N ALA A 73 -6.27 -4.24 -11.65
CA ALA A 73 -4.97 -4.38 -11.02
C ALA A 73 -4.31 -5.69 -11.46
N VAL A 74 -3.23 -5.60 -12.24
CA VAL A 74 -2.50 -6.78 -12.76
C VAL A 74 -1.12 -6.86 -12.09
N PRO A 75 -0.83 -7.95 -11.34
CA PRO A 75 0.50 -8.21 -10.78
C PRO A 75 1.56 -8.35 -11.88
N SER A 76 2.73 -7.75 -11.68
CA SER A 76 3.92 -8.02 -12.50
C SER A 76 5.17 -7.58 -11.74
N VAL A 77 6.32 -8.16 -12.08
CA VAL A 77 7.62 -7.76 -11.53
C VAL A 77 7.89 -6.27 -11.82
N ASP A 78 7.65 -5.83 -13.05
CA ASP A 78 7.88 -4.45 -13.47
C ASP A 78 7.01 -3.46 -12.69
N HIS A 79 5.70 -3.72 -12.57
CA HIS A 79 4.81 -2.82 -11.82
C HIS A 79 5.08 -2.84 -10.33
N ALA A 80 5.54 -3.97 -9.76
CA ALA A 80 5.86 -4.05 -8.34
C ALA A 80 7.04 -3.14 -7.98
N ILE A 81 8.12 -3.17 -8.78
CA ILE A 81 9.27 -2.29 -8.53
C ILE A 81 8.99 -0.83 -8.90
N GLU A 82 8.26 -0.57 -9.99
CA GLU A 82 7.82 0.78 -10.38
C GLU A 82 7.00 1.41 -9.24
N TYR A 83 6.01 0.68 -8.72
CA TYR A 83 5.17 1.17 -7.64
C TYR A 83 5.95 1.46 -6.35
N PHE A 84 6.95 0.64 -6.02
CA PHE A 84 7.85 0.89 -4.89
C PHE A 84 8.65 2.19 -5.08
N ILE A 85 9.28 2.37 -6.25
CA ILE A 85 10.09 3.55 -6.56
C ILE A 85 9.23 4.81 -6.53
N ASP A 86 8.07 4.78 -7.19
CA ASP A 86 7.13 5.89 -7.25
C ASP A 86 6.62 6.30 -5.86
N THR A 87 6.29 5.30 -5.04
CA THR A 87 5.83 5.51 -3.66
C THR A 87 6.88 6.26 -2.85
N PHE A 88 8.13 5.79 -2.82
CA PHE A 88 9.18 6.43 -2.03
C PHE A 88 9.69 7.73 -2.63
N THR A 89 9.66 7.88 -3.96
CA THR A 89 10.00 9.15 -4.62
C THR A 89 9.03 10.24 -4.16
N TRP A 90 7.73 9.99 -4.32
CA TRP A 90 6.69 10.92 -3.87
C TRP A 90 6.72 11.15 -2.37
N ALA A 91 6.81 10.08 -1.56
CA ALA A 91 6.79 10.20 -0.11
C ALA A 91 7.97 11.03 0.43
N ASN A 92 9.17 10.87 -0.14
CA ASN A 92 10.33 11.66 0.24
C ASN A 92 10.17 13.14 -0.14
N GLU A 93 9.65 13.43 -1.34
CA GLU A 93 9.37 14.80 -1.77
C GLU A 93 8.32 15.49 -0.89
N ALA A 94 7.30 14.75 -0.48
CA ALA A 94 6.19 15.25 0.33
C ALA A 94 6.43 15.20 1.84
N GLY A 95 7.54 14.60 2.30
CA GLY A 95 7.82 14.41 3.73
C GLY A 95 6.85 13.45 4.43
N ILE A 96 6.38 12.43 3.71
CA ILE A 96 5.41 11.43 4.19
C ILE A 96 6.16 10.19 4.68
N GLU A 97 5.79 9.70 5.85
CA GLU A 97 6.31 8.43 6.37
C GLU A 97 5.50 7.25 5.81
N VAL A 98 6.23 6.22 5.34
CA VAL A 98 5.66 5.03 4.71
C VAL A 98 6.30 3.77 5.27
N PHE A 99 5.47 2.82 5.66
CA PHE A 99 5.84 1.43 5.89
C PHE A 99 5.39 0.62 4.67
N TYR A 100 6.34 0.24 3.82
CA TYR A 100 6.05 -0.51 2.60
C TYR A 100 5.88 -2.00 2.91
N PHE A 101 4.85 -2.58 2.33
CA PHE A 101 4.47 -3.98 2.46
C PHE A 101 4.92 -4.77 1.23
N SER A 102 5.95 -5.61 1.31
CA SER A 102 6.71 -5.95 2.52
C SER A 102 8.19 -6.27 2.21
N SER A 103 8.97 -6.56 3.25
CA SER A 103 10.36 -6.97 3.04
C SER A 103 10.45 -8.32 2.30
N PHE A 104 9.81 -9.38 2.79
CA PHE A 104 9.97 -10.72 2.22
C PHE A 104 8.65 -11.30 1.75
N ASP A 105 8.70 -12.12 0.71
CA ASP A 105 7.58 -12.95 0.29
C ASP A 105 7.15 -13.89 1.43
N GLU A 106 5.86 -13.88 1.74
CA GLU A 106 5.27 -14.62 2.86
C GLU A 106 4.46 -15.82 2.34
N THR A 107 5.16 -16.92 2.04
CA THR A 107 4.59 -18.12 1.38
C THR A 107 3.38 -18.75 2.07
N TRP A 108 3.17 -18.46 3.34
CA TRP A 108 2.05 -18.97 4.13
C TRP A 108 0.73 -18.19 3.92
N LYS A 109 0.74 -17.06 3.19
CA LYS A 109 -0.42 -16.17 3.01
C LYS A 109 -1.38 -16.54 1.89
N VAL A 110 -1.09 -17.58 1.11
CA VAL A 110 -1.94 -18.06 0.00
C VAL A 110 -3.37 -18.45 0.40
N GLY A 111 -3.66 -18.64 1.69
CA GLY A 111 -5.00 -18.94 2.17
C GLY A 111 -5.95 -17.73 2.18
N ALA A 112 -5.59 -16.67 2.90
CA ALA A 112 -6.49 -15.54 3.17
C ALA A 112 -6.51 -14.48 2.05
N GLU A 113 -5.42 -14.35 1.30
CA GLU A 113 -5.22 -13.27 0.31
C GLU A 113 -5.20 -13.80 -1.14
N GLY A 114 -5.47 -15.09 -1.34
CA GLY A 114 -5.38 -15.74 -2.65
C GLY A 114 -3.94 -15.94 -3.11
N ASP A 115 -3.76 -16.20 -4.41
CA ASP A 115 -2.46 -16.54 -4.99
C ASP A 115 -1.45 -15.37 -4.95
N VAL A 116 -1.91 -14.12 -4.89
CA VAL A 116 -1.04 -12.94 -4.73
C VAL A 116 -0.45 -12.77 -3.33
N GLY A 117 -1.08 -13.36 -2.30
CA GLY A 117 -0.69 -13.15 -0.89
C GLY A 117 0.76 -13.51 -0.56
N ALA A 118 1.35 -14.42 -1.32
CA ALA A 118 2.73 -14.86 -1.13
C ALA A 118 3.78 -13.95 -1.81
N HIS A 119 3.40 -12.91 -2.57
CA HIS A 119 4.28 -12.29 -3.56
C HIS A 119 4.46 -10.76 -3.44
N TRP A 120 4.23 -10.21 -2.24
CA TRP A 120 4.34 -8.77 -1.93
C TRP A 120 5.74 -8.30 -1.55
N GLY A 121 6.68 -9.22 -1.32
CA GLY A 121 8.02 -8.92 -0.84
C GLY A 121 8.87 -8.23 -1.89
N LEU A 122 9.81 -7.41 -1.43
CA LEU A 122 10.94 -6.93 -2.24
C LEU A 122 12.02 -8.01 -2.42
N TRP A 123 12.11 -8.90 -1.43
CA TRP A 123 12.91 -10.11 -1.45
C TRP A 123 12.01 -11.34 -1.50
N ASP A 124 12.48 -12.44 -2.09
CA ASP A 124 11.78 -13.72 -2.01
C ASP A 124 11.89 -14.34 -0.61
N ALA A 125 11.22 -15.49 -0.40
CA ALA A 125 11.17 -16.16 0.90
C ALA A 125 12.53 -16.67 1.38
N GLU A 126 13.48 -16.84 0.46
CA GLU A 126 14.85 -17.24 0.71
C GLU A 126 15.80 -16.04 0.92
N GLY A 127 15.27 -14.81 0.82
CA GLY A 127 16.02 -13.57 1.04
C GLY A 127 16.85 -13.11 -0.16
N LYS A 128 16.57 -13.61 -1.36
CA LYS A 128 17.15 -13.11 -2.60
C LYS A 128 16.31 -11.94 -3.12
N PHE A 129 17.00 -10.86 -3.52
CA PHE A 129 16.33 -9.69 -4.08
C PHE A 129 15.68 -10.03 -5.43
N LYS A 130 14.45 -9.54 -5.66
CA LYS A 130 13.60 -9.95 -6.79
C LYS A 130 13.80 -9.15 -8.08
N TYR A 131 14.51 -8.02 -8.02
CA TYR A 131 14.63 -7.05 -9.11
C TYR A 131 16.11 -6.83 -9.48
N ASP A 132 16.40 -6.48 -10.74
CA ASP A 132 17.75 -6.29 -11.28
C ASP A 132 18.14 -4.81 -11.40
#